data_AF-A0A969DTQ5-F1
#
_entry.id   AF-A0A969DTQ5-F1
#
_cell.length_a   1.000
_cell.length_b   1.000
_cell.length_c   1.000
_cell.angle_alpha   90.00
_cell.angle_beta   90.00
_cell.angle_gamma   90.00
#
_symmetry.space_group_name_H-M   'P 1'
#
loop_
_entity.id
_entity.type
_entity.pdbx_description
1 polymer ?
#
loop_
_entity_poly.entity_id
_entity_poly.type
_entity_poly.pdbx_seq_one_letter_code
_entity_poly.pdbx_strand_id
1 'polypeptide(L)'
;MRLTLLKAPLWPDPGADRGFHQFRYGILPHAGNWRQGRTPQQAIAFGQPMTVAIDKATNIPVGAHSRAPSPAIVPSPTHHSFLTLGRDVGLAAFKQAEDSTGDRAGDWILRCWDMYGQGGDISIQTPLEMKSCIAVNLLEEAIADDNGGVLRPWEIATFRLSFQTDNL
;
A
#
# COMPACT_ATOMS: atom_id res chain seq x y z
N MET A 1 27.20 2.75 -13.32
CA MET A 1 26.29 2.18 -12.30
C MET A 1 26.75 0.75 -12.05
N ARG A 2 26.90 0.32 -10.78
CA ARG A 2 27.30 -1.05 -10.42
C ARG A 2 26.34 -1.56 -9.35
N LEU A 3 25.72 -2.72 -9.57
CA LEU A 3 24.85 -3.39 -8.60
C LEU A 3 25.58 -4.64 -8.08
N THR A 4 25.78 -4.71 -6.77
CA THR A 4 26.29 -5.92 -6.12
C THR A 4 25.13 -6.88 -5.91
N LEU A 5 25.18 -8.06 -6.51
CA LEU A 5 24.12 -9.07 -6.35
C LEU A 5 24.35 -9.94 -5.11
N LEU A 6 25.60 -10.28 -4.80
CA LEU A 6 25.93 -11.14 -3.66
C LEU A 6 27.27 -10.74 -3.04
N LYS A 7 27.38 -10.86 -1.72
CA LYS A 7 28.64 -10.80 -0.97
C LYS A 7 28.63 -11.99 -0.01
N ALA A 8 29.57 -12.92 -0.18
CA ALA A 8 29.68 -14.13 0.65
C ALA A 8 30.89 -14.03 1.60
N PRO A 9 30.74 -13.44 2.80
CA PRO A 9 31.82 -13.41 3.79
C PRO A 9 32.08 -14.80 4.39
N LEU A 10 33.31 -15.03 4.86
CA LEU A 10 33.73 -16.34 5.38
C LEU A 10 33.64 -16.44 6.92
N TRP A 11 33.71 -15.30 7.62
CA TRP A 11 33.44 -15.18 9.05
C TRP A 11 32.11 -14.43 9.19
N PRO A 12 31.12 -14.88 10.00
CA PRO A 12 31.11 -15.97 10.99
C PRO A 12 30.98 -17.36 10.41
N ASP A 13 30.40 -17.42 9.23
CA ASP A 13 29.83 -18.63 8.70
C ASP A 13 30.44 -18.92 7.34
N PRO A 14 31.36 -19.90 7.24
CA PRO A 14 31.94 -20.32 5.98
C PRO A 14 30.92 -20.89 4.97
N GLY A 15 29.71 -21.21 5.45
CA GLY A 15 28.58 -21.67 4.66
C GLY A 15 27.64 -20.56 4.18
N ALA A 16 27.87 -19.31 4.57
CA ALA A 16 27.01 -18.19 4.21
C ALA A 16 26.81 -18.10 2.69
N ASP A 17 25.56 -17.86 2.29
CA ASP A 17 25.16 -17.64 0.90
C ASP A 17 25.50 -18.79 -0.07
N ARG A 18 25.71 -20.02 0.42
CA ARG A 18 25.76 -21.20 -0.45
C ARG A 18 24.35 -21.65 -0.82
N GLY A 19 24.15 -22.01 -2.08
CA GLY A 19 22.88 -22.53 -2.58
C GLY A 19 22.37 -21.76 -3.79
N PHE A 20 21.09 -21.94 -4.11
CA PHE A 20 20.45 -21.27 -5.23
C PHE A 20 20.00 -19.87 -4.83
N HIS A 21 20.36 -18.89 -5.66
CA HIS A 21 19.95 -17.50 -5.51
C HIS A 21 19.22 -17.03 -6.76
N GLN A 22 18.10 -16.34 -6.57
CA GLN A 22 17.36 -15.70 -7.65
C GLN A 22 17.34 -14.19 -7.42
N PHE A 23 17.94 -13.44 -8.34
CA PHE A 23 17.97 -11.99 -8.29
C PHE A 23 17.02 -11.39 -9.33
N ARG A 24 16.31 -10.34 -8.96
CA ARG A 24 15.43 -9.57 -9.84
C ARG A 24 15.84 -8.10 -9.78
N TYR A 25 16.18 -7.53 -10.93
CA TYR A 25 16.55 -6.11 -11.06
C TYR A 25 15.96 -5.55 -12.35
N GLY A 26 15.84 -4.22 -12.42
CA GLY A 26 15.32 -3.51 -13.59
C GLY A 26 16.13 -2.25 -13.85
N ILE A 27 16.32 -1.92 -15.12
CA ILE A 27 16.82 -0.62 -15.56
C ILE A 27 15.63 0.11 -16.16
N LEU A 28 15.35 1.31 -15.66
CA LEU A 28 14.27 2.17 -16.13
C LEU A 28 14.88 3.44 -16.74
N PRO A 29 15.18 3.45 -18.05
CA PRO A 29 15.52 4.68 -18.74
C PRO A 29 14.31 5.63 -18.75
N HIS A 30 14.54 6.89 -18.42
CA HIS A 30 13.51 7.92 -18.50
C HIS A 30 14.14 9.27 -18.87
N ALA A 31 13.34 10.17 -19.43
CA ALA A 31 13.76 11.55 -19.65
C ALA A 31 13.72 12.35 -18.34
N GLY A 32 14.50 13.42 -18.28
CA GLY A 32 14.50 14.32 -17.12
C GLY A 32 15.05 13.70 -15.84
N ASN A 33 14.66 14.24 -14.70
CA ASN A 33 15.08 13.75 -13.39
C ASN A 33 14.22 12.57 -12.89
N TRP A 34 14.62 11.97 -11.76
CA TRP A 34 13.95 10.80 -11.18
C TRP A 34 12.48 11.05 -10.76
N ARG A 35 12.09 12.32 -10.51
CA ARG A 35 10.69 12.68 -10.19
C ARG A 35 9.82 12.62 -11.44
N GLN A 36 10.32 13.20 -12.54
CA GLN A 36 9.65 13.18 -13.86
C GLN A 36 9.55 11.75 -14.40
N GLY A 37 10.59 10.95 -14.19
CA GLY A 37 10.60 9.52 -14.52
C GLY A 37 9.75 8.64 -13.61
N ARG A 38 9.15 9.19 -12.54
CA ARG A 38 8.35 8.45 -11.55
C ARG A 38 9.09 7.24 -10.96
N THR A 39 10.42 7.34 -10.83
CA THR A 39 11.28 6.19 -10.51
C THR A 39 10.89 5.47 -9.22
N PRO A 40 10.57 6.15 -8.10
CA PRO A 40 10.12 5.48 -6.87
C PRO A 40 8.82 4.69 -7.06
N GLN A 41 7.83 5.24 -7.77
CA GLN A 41 6.57 4.56 -8.05
C GLN A 41 6.79 3.29 -8.87
N GLN A 42 7.63 3.36 -9.91
CA GLN A 42 7.97 2.20 -10.73
C GLN A 42 8.75 1.14 -9.94
N ALA A 43 9.64 1.55 -9.03
CA ALA A 43 10.36 0.63 -8.16
C ALA A 43 9.42 -0.12 -7.20
N ILE A 44 8.43 0.58 -6.62
CA ILE A 44 7.40 -0.03 -5.77
C ILE A 44 6.58 -1.05 -6.59
N ALA A 45 6.09 -0.66 -7.76
CA ALA A 45 5.33 -1.56 -8.64
C ALA A 45 6.16 -2.78 -9.08
N PHE A 46 7.46 -2.63 -9.28
CA PHE A 46 8.36 -3.75 -9.58
C PHE A 46 8.50 -4.71 -8.38
N GLY A 47 8.57 -4.18 -7.16
CA GLY A 47 8.68 -4.95 -5.92
C GLY A 47 7.39 -5.63 -5.45
N GLN A 48 6.23 -5.22 -5.97
CA GLN A 48 4.90 -5.72 -5.56
C GLN A 48 4.24 -6.53 -6.70
N PRO A 49 4.43 -7.86 -6.75
CA PRO A 49 3.77 -8.69 -7.76
C PRO A 49 2.26 -8.71 -7.55
N MET A 50 1.50 -8.87 -8.65
CA MET A 50 0.05 -9.06 -8.58
C MET A 50 -0.29 -10.42 -7.99
N THR A 51 -1.28 -10.46 -7.10
CA THR A 51 -1.84 -11.69 -6.55
C THR A 51 -3.08 -12.09 -7.35
N VAL A 52 -3.13 -13.33 -7.79
CA VAL A 52 -4.31 -13.91 -8.44
C VAL A 52 -5.06 -14.76 -7.41
N ALA A 53 -6.34 -14.46 -7.18
CA ALA A 53 -7.22 -15.26 -6.36
C ALA A 53 -8.12 -16.13 -7.26
N ILE A 54 -8.20 -17.43 -6.94
CA ILE A 54 -9.11 -18.37 -7.61
C ILE A 54 -10.20 -18.76 -6.62
N ASP A 55 -11.45 -18.69 -7.06
CA ASP A 55 -12.56 -19.26 -6.31
C ASP A 55 -12.45 -20.78 -6.35
N LYS A 56 -12.21 -21.39 -5.18
CA LYS A 56 -12.03 -22.84 -5.06
C LYS A 56 -13.28 -23.65 -5.39
N ALA A 57 -14.47 -23.07 -5.23
CA ALA A 57 -15.72 -23.77 -5.49
C ALA A 57 -15.99 -23.91 -6.99
N THR A 58 -15.65 -22.87 -7.76
CA THR A 58 -15.87 -22.83 -9.22
C THR A 58 -14.61 -23.17 -10.02
N ASN A 59 -13.43 -23.13 -9.38
CA ASN A 59 -12.11 -23.19 -10.00
C ASN A 59 -11.91 -22.13 -11.10
N ILE A 60 -12.55 -20.97 -10.91
CA ILE A 60 -12.53 -19.83 -11.82
C ILE A 60 -11.86 -18.65 -11.09
N PRO A 61 -11.09 -17.78 -11.76
CA PRO A 61 -10.54 -16.57 -11.13
C PRO A 61 -11.64 -15.72 -10.50
N VAL A 62 -11.40 -15.24 -9.27
CA VAL A 62 -12.34 -14.34 -8.58
C VAL A 62 -12.53 -13.09 -9.45
N GLY A 63 -13.79 -12.77 -9.77
CA GLY A 63 -14.13 -11.66 -10.65
C GLY A 63 -14.14 -12.00 -12.15
N ALA A 64 -13.90 -13.25 -12.55
CA ALA A 64 -14.08 -13.66 -13.95
C ALA A 64 -15.57 -13.79 -14.30
N HIS A 65 -15.96 -13.24 -15.44
CA HIS A 65 -17.32 -13.40 -15.94
C HIS A 65 -17.52 -14.78 -16.57
N SER A 66 -18.51 -15.51 -16.08
CA SER A 66 -19.18 -16.52 -16.91
C SER A 66 -19.83 -15.80 -18.10
N ARG A 67 -19.41 -16.11 -19.33
CA ARG A 67 -20.02 -15.58 -20.57
C ARG A 67 -21.48 -16.04 -20.79
N ALA A 68 -22.06 -16.75 -19.82
CA ALA A 68 -23.43 -17.22 -19.86
C ALA A 68 -24.33 -16.23 -19.10
N PRO A 69 -25.36 -15.65 -19.72
CA PRO A 69 -26.32 -14.81 -19.04
C PRO A 69 -27.13 -15.69 -18.08
N SER A 70 -26.77 -15.69 -16.80
CA SER A 70 -27.64 -16.21 -15.74
C SER A 70 -28.45 -15.03 -15.19
N PRO A 71 -29.80 -15.05 -15.25
CA PRO A 71 -30.65 -13.94 -14.85
C PRO A 71 -30.66 -13.65 -13.33
N ALA A 72 -29.85 -14.36 -12.54
CA ALA A 72 -29.81 -14.26 -11.08
C ALA A 72 -28.51 -13.65 -10.53
N ILE A 73 -27.53 -13.30 -11.37
CA ILE A 73 -26.26 -12.72 -10.91
C ILE A 73 -26.30 -11.22 -11.18
N VAL A 74 -26.51 -10.43 -10.11
CA VAL A 74 -26.32 -8.98 -10.13
C VAL A 74 -24.90 -8.71 -10.65
N PRO A 75 -24.71 -7.81 -11.65
CA PRO A 75 -23.38 -7.49 -12.14
C PRO A 75 -22.59 -6.80 -11.02
N SER A 76 -21.80 -7.58 -10.29
CA SER A 76 -20.79 -7.05 -9.38
C SER A 76 -19.73 -6.33 -10.22
N PRO A 77 -19.22 -5.16 -9.79
CA PRO A 77 -18.14 -4.49 -10.49
C PRO A 77 -16.93 -5.42 -10.66
N THR A 78 -16.35 -5.43 -11.85
CA THR A 78 -15.12 -6.19 -12.16
C THR A 78 -13.88 -5.63 -11.48
N HIS A 79 -13.99 -4.41 -10.96
CA HIS A 79 -12.93 -3.68 -10.30
C HIS A 79 -13.51 -2.95 -9.10
N HIS A 80 -12.82 -3.06 -7.97
CA HIS A 80 -13.13 -2.34 -6.75
C HIS A 80 -11.83 -1.69 -6.22
N SER A 81 -11.94 -0.45 -5.75
CA SER A 81 -10.86 0.25 -5.06
C SER A 81 -11.21 0.33 -3.58
N PHE A 82 -10.33 -0.16 -2.71
CA PHE A 82 -10.51 -0.06 -1.26
C PHE A 82 -9.95 1.24 -0.69
N LEU A 83 -8.98 1.83 -1.38
CA LEU A 83 -8.29 3.02 -0.94
C LEU A 83 -7.70 3.74 -2.15
N THR A 84 -7.92 5.03 -2.24
CA THR A 84 -7.28 5.92 -3.22
C THR A 84 -6.61 7.05 -2.46
N LEU A 85 -5.31 7.19 -2.69
CA LEU A 85 -4.52 8.28 -2.16
C LEU A 85 -4.29 9.32 -3.26
N GLY A 86 -4.13 10.59 -2.85
CA GLY A 86 -3.74 11.68 -3.74
C GLY A 86 -2.47 11.37 -4.54
N ARG A 87 -2.18 12.21 -5.54
CA ARG A 87 -0.96 12.05 -6.35
C ARG A 87 0.27 12.21 -5.47
N ASP A 88 1.33 11.51 -5.83
CA ASP A 88 2.67 11.72 -5.26
C ASP A 88 2.80 11.32 -3.78
N VAL A 89 1.81 10.59 -3.25
CA VAL A 89 1.80 9.98 -1.92
C VAL A 89 2.13 8.49 -2.02
N GLY A 90 3.11 8.03 -1.26
CA GLY A 90 3.42 6.60 -1.12
C GLY A 90 2.65 5.98 0.04
N LEU A 91 2.00 4.83 -0.19
CA LEU A 91 1.42 4.02 0.88
C LEU A 91 2.53 3.16 1.52
N ALA A 92 2.81 3.39 2.80
CA ALA A 92 3.78 2.60 3.55
C ALA A 92 3.12 1.46 4.33
N ALA A 93 1.94 1.70 4.92
CA ALA A 93 1.18 0.68 5.62
C ALA A 93 -0.32 1.00 5.59
N PHE A 94 -1.13 -0.04 5.45
CA PHE A 94 -2.56 -0.01 5.78
C PHE A 94 -2.86 -1.28 6.57
N LYS A 95 -3.09 -1.13 7.88
CA LYS A 95 -3.23 -2.26 8.82
C LYS A 95 -4.28 -1.95 9.89
N GLN A 96 -4.72 -2.96 10.62
CA GLN A 96 -5.53 -2.72 11.83
C GLN A 96 -4.68 -2.01 12.91
N ALA A 97 -5.32 -1.15 13.70
CA ALA A 97 -4.72 -0.58 14.90
C ALA A 97 -4.36 -1.68 15.89
N GLU A 98 -3.24 -1.54 16.60
CA GLU A 98 -2.81 -2.54 17.60
C GLU A 98 -3.78 -2.59 18.79
N ASP A 99 -4.24 -1.41 19.21
CA ASP A 99 -5.18 -1.25 20.30
C ASP A 99 -6.62 -1.24 19.77
N SER A 100 -7.26 -2.40 19.77
CA SER A 100 -8.66 -2.58 19.39
C SER A 100 -9.53 -2.87 20.60
N THR A 101 -9.70 -1.91 21.51
CA THR A 101 -10.58 -2.05 22.70
C THR A 101 -11.69 -1.00 22.71
N GLY A 102 -12.87 -1.39 23.21
CA GLY A 102 -14.04 -0.49 23.32
C GLY A 102 -14.43 0.17 21.99
N ASP A 103 -14.72 1.46 22.02
CA ASP A 103 -15.14 2.27 20.86
C ASP A 103 -14.07 2.43 19.77
N ARG A 104 -12.86 1.92 20.01
CA ARG A 104 -11.71 1.92 19.10
C ARG A 104 -11.46 0.56 18.45
N ALA A 105 -12.32 -0.43 18.71
CA ALA A 105 -12.24 -1.74 18.09
C ALA A 105 -12.58 -1.65 16.59
N GLY A 106 -11.68 -2.17 15.74
CA GLY A 106 -11.86 -2.16 14.28
C GLY A 106 -11.28 -0.94 13.56
N ASP A 107 -10.59 -0.04 14.26
CA ASP A 107 -9.86 1.07 13.64
C ASP A 107 -8.69 0.57 12.78
N TRP A 108 -8.36 1.37 11.77
CA TRP A 108 -7.26 1.12 10.85
C TRP A 108 -6.21 2.22 10.94
N ILE A 109 -4.96 1.83 10.70
CA ILE A 109 -3.82 2.72 10.60
C ILE A 109 -3.42 2.82 9.14
N LEU A 110 -3.47 4.05 8.63
CA LEU A 110 -2.96 4.43 7.33
C LEU A 110 -1.65 5.19 7.52
N ARG A 111 -0.54 4.64 7.05
CA ARG A 111 0.76 5.31 7.00
C ARG A 111 1.14 5.60 5.57
N CYS A 112 1.47 6.86 5.33
CA CYS A 112 1.85 7.34 4.02
C CYS A 112 3.04 8.30 4.12
N TRP A 113 3.63 8.63 2.98
CA TRP A 113 4.75 9.55 2.92
C TRP A 113 4.75 10.32 1.61
N ASP A 114 5.36 11.50 1.62
CA ASP A 114 5.60 12.29 0.41
C ASP A 114 6.67 11.60 -0.46
N MET A 115 6.21 10.97 -1.54
CA MET A 115 7.04 10.09 -2.37
C MET A 115 8.17 10.84 -3.08
N TYR A 116 7.97 12.13 -3.36
CA TYR A 116 8.86 12.92 -4.21
C TYR A 116 9.52 14.09 -3.47
N GLY A 117 9.25 14.31 -2.19
CA GLY A 117 9.88 15.37 -1.42
C GLY A 117 9.43 16.76 -1.86
N GLN A 118 8.17 16.90 -2.29
CA GLN A 118 7.58 18.18 -2.72
C GLN A 118 6.48 18.67 -1.76
N GLY A 119 6.10 17.85 -0.78
CA GLY A 119 4.89 18.04 0.00
C GLY A 119 3.63 18.00 -0.86
N GLY A 120 2.51 18.43 -0.27
CA GLY A 120 1.24 18.59 -0.97
C GLY A 120 0.05 17.99 -0.23
N ASP A 121 -1.13 18.23 -0.76
CA ASP A 121 -2.38 17.81 -0.12
C ASP A 121 -2.52 16.28 -0.15
N ILE A 122 -2.86 15.70 0.99
CA ILE A 122 -3.29 14.32 1.05
C ILE A 122 -4.79 14.22 0.83
N SER A 123 -5.19 13.42 -0.17
CA SER A 123 -6.58 13.01 -0.36
C SER A 123 -6.71 11.54 -0.02
N ILE A 124 -7.53 11.21 0.97
CA ILE A 124 -7.84 9.84 1.37
C ILE A 124 -9.27 9.56 0.95
N GLN A 125 -9.44 8.65 0.00
CA GLN A 125 -10.75 8.24 -0.50
C GLN A 125 -10.93 6.73 -0.34
N THR A 126 -12.08 6.32 0.14
CA THR A 126 -12.43 4.92 0.38
C THR A 126 -13.95 4.74 0.19
N PRO A 127 -14.42 3.59 -0.30
CA PRO A 127 -15.85 3.31 -0.40
C PRO A 127 -16.52 3.07 0.97
N LEU A 128 -15.74 2.89 2.04
CA LEU A 128 -16.25 2.74 3.39
C LEU A 128 -16.61 4.11 3.98
N GLU A 129 -17.72 4.20 4.68
CA GLU A 129 -18.13 5.44 5.37
C GLU A 129 -17.17 5.73 6.54
N MET A 130 -16.33 6.75 6.36
CA MET A 130 -15.31 7.13 7.33
C MET A 130 -15.93 8.04 8.39
N LYS A 131 -15.91 7.57 9.64
CA LYS A 131 -16.40 8.31 10.81
C LYS A 131 -15.37 9.32 11.31
N SER A 132 -14.09 8.96 11.30
CA SER A 132 -13.01 9.86 11.68
C SER A 132 -11.69 9.51 11.00
N CYS A 133 -10.85 10.54 10.85
CA CYS A 133 -9.46 10.45 10.46
C CYS A 133 -8.68 11.37 11.41
N ILE A 134 -7.79 10.82 12.22
CA ILE A 134 -6.97 11.60 13.15
C ILE A 134 -5.50 11.34 12.89
N ALA A 135 -4.67 12.38 12.93
CA ALA A 135 -3.24 12.21 12.86
C ALA A 135 -2.69 11.58 14.14
N VAL A 136 -1.77 10.64 13.96
CA VAL A 136 -1.10 9.91 15.03
C VAL A 136 0.39 9.81 14.75
N ASN A 137 1.18 9.57 15.79
CA ASN A 137 2.60 9.26 15.65
C ASN A 137 2.82 7.80 15.18
N LEU A 138 4.08 7.36 15.09
CA LEU A 138 4.40 5.99 14.66
C LEU A 138 3.95 4.90 15.65
N LEU A 139 3.67 5.28 16.89
CA LEU A 139 3.14 4.43 17.97
C LEU A 139 1.60 4.50 18.05
N GLU A 140 0.93 5.09 17.05
CA GLU A 140 -0.54 5.19 16.97
C GLU A 140 -1.17 6.11 18.03
N GLU A 141 -0.36 6.96 18.67
CA GLU A 141 -0.81 7.94 19.66
C GLU A 141 -1.17 9.27 18.98
N ALA A 142 -2.27 9.90 19.41
CA ALA A 142 -2.75 11.15 18.82
C ALA A 142 -1.74 12.29 18.91
N ILE A 143 -1.64 13.08 17.85
CA ILE A 143 -0.83 14.30 17.80
C ILE A 143 -1.72 15.53 17.57
N ALA A 144 -1.29 16.68 18.08
CA ALA A 144 -2.09 17.91 18.08
C ALA A 144 -2.09 18.66 16.72
N ASP A 145 -1.14 18.35 15.84
CA ASP A 145 -0.95 18.99 14.54
C ASP A 145 -0.99 17.92 13.45
N ASP A 146 -2.03 17.93 12.63
CA ASP A 146 -2.17 17.11 11.41
C ASP A 146 -1.77 17.88 10.15
N ASN A 147 -1.24 19.10 10.32
CA ASN A 147 -0.86 20.03 9.27
C ASN A 147 -2.01 20.29 8.26
N GLY A 148 -3.27 20.14 8.69
CA GLY A 148 -4.46 20.35 7.88
C GLY A 148 -4.63 19.38 6.71
N GLY A 149 -4.03 18.18 6.79
CA GLY A 149 -4.03 17.23 5.67
C GLY A 149 -3.04 17.60 4.56
N VAL A 150 -2.02 18.39 4.86
CA VAL A 150 -0.94 18.73 3.92
C VAL A 150 0.36 18.07 4.36
N LEU A 151 0.97 17.27 3.49
CA LEU A 151 2.29 16.70 3.73
C LEU A 151 3.38 17.76 3.54
N ARG A 152 4.34 17.80 4.46
CA ARG A 152 5.61 18.51 4.31
C ARG A 152 6.55 17.69 3.42
N PRO A 153 7.55 18.33 2.78
CA PRO A 153 8.57 17.60 2.02
C PRO A 153 9.22 16.48 2.85
N TRP A 154 9.15 15.25 2.35
CA TRP A 154 9.67 14.02 2.99
C TRP A 154 8.99 13.58 4.27
N GLU A 155 7.82 14.14 4.58
CA GLU A 155 7.07 13.75 5.77
C GLU A 155 6.54 12.31 5.66
N ILE A 156 6.59 11.60 6.79
CA ILE A 156 5.85 10.37 7.01
C ILE A 156 4.67 10.72 7.90
N ALA A 157 3.46 10.66 7.35
CA ALA A 157 2.24 10.92 8.08
C ALA A 157 1.53 9.59 8.40
N THR A 158 1.05 9.47 9.63
CA THR A 158 0.23 8.33 10.05
C THR A 158 -1.13 8.85 10.50
N PHE A 159 -2.19 8.19 10.03
CA PHE A 159 -3.57 8.50 10.35
C PHE A 159 -4.23 7.26 10.94
N ARG A 160 -5.04 7.46 11.98
CA ARG A 160 -5.98 6.46 12.49
C ARG A 160 -7.36 6.75 11.90
N LEU A 161 -7.89 5.76 11.20
CA LEU A 161 -9.17 5.80 10.51
C LEU A 161 -10.19 4.95 11.27
N SER A 162 -11.35 5.51 11.56
CA SER A 162 -12.51 4.76 12.04
C SER A 162 -13.61 4.76 10.97
N PHE A 163 -14.29 3.63 10.81
CA PHE A 163 -15.37 3.45 9.84
C PHE A 163 -16.68 3.18 10.56
N GLN A 164 -17.79 3.56 9.93
CA GLN A 164 -19.11 3.24 10.44
C GLN A 164 -19.38 1.74 10.29
N THR A 165 -19.67 1.06 11.40
CA THR A 165 -20.06 -0.35 11.44
C THR A 165 -21.57 -0.49 11.26
N ASP A 166 -22.09 -0.13 10.10
CA ASP A 166 -23.45 -0.53 9.73
C ASP A 166 -23.38 -1.91 9.08
N ASN A 167 -23.70 -2.94 9.89
CA ASN A 167 -23.95 -4.35 9.54
C ASN A 167 -23.39 -4.81 8.17
N LEU A 168 -22.11 -5.18 8.13
CA LEU A 168 -21.58 -6.08 7.09
C LEU A 168 -22.26 -7.45 7.16
#